data_AF-A0A0S9QDK4-F1
#
_entry.id   AF-A0A0S9QDK4-F1
#
_cell.length_a   1.000
_cell.length_b   1.000
_cell.length_c   1.000
_cell.angle_alpha   90.00
_cell.angle_beta   90.00
_cell.angle_gamma   90.00
#
_symmetry.space_group_name_H-M   'P 1'
#
loop_
_entity.id
_entity.type
_entity.pdbx_description
1 polymer ?
#
loop_
_entity_poly.entity_id
_entity_poly.type
_entity_poly.pdbx_seq_one_letter_code
_entity_poly.pdbx_strand_id
1 'polypeptide(L)' 'MTGEVDIAVERLLPFATGLGVDEITLRLVALTVWTDSEERTTEEKVAEVRRRLMRAAGAAG' A
#
# COMPACT_ATOMS: atom_id res chain seq x y z
N MET A 1 7.58 -0.69 13.84
CA MET A 1 7.53 -0.56 12.38
C MET A 1 6.67 -1.65 11.75
N THR A 2 7.01 -2.94 11.94
CA THR A 2 6.29 -4.07 11.31
C THR A 2 4.79 -4.09 11.63
N GLY A 3 4.39 -3.85 12.89
CA GLY A 3 2.98 -3.87 13.28
C GLY A 3 2.10 -2.78 12.64
N GLU A 4 2.64 -1.59 12.34
CA GLU A 4 1.86 -0.55 11.64
C GLU A 4 1.66 -0.89 10.17
N VAL A 5 2.68 -1.48 9.55
CA VAL A 5 2.61 -1.96 8.16
C VAL A 5 1.58 -3.09 8.05
N ASP A 6 1.59 -4.04 8.98
CA ASP A 6 0.62 -5.15 8.99
C ASP A 6 -0.83 -4.62 9.10
N ILE A 7 -1.09 -3.67 10.02
CA ILE A 7 -2.42 -3.03 10.14
C ILE A 7 -2.81 -2.30 8.85
N ALA A 8 -1.87 -1.59 8.22
CA ALA A 8 -2.13 -0.89 6.97
C ALA A 8 -2.44 -1.87 5.82
N VAL A 9 -1.71 -2.98 5.74
CA VAL A 9 -1.91 -4.06 4.76
C VAL A 9 -3.30 -4.67 4.93
N GLU A 10 -3.70 -5.05 6.16
CA GLU A 10 -5.03 -5.58 6.43
C GLU A 10 -6.14 -4.62 5.98
N ARG A 11 -5.98 -3.32 6.27
CA ARG A 11 -6.94 -2.28 5.85
C ARG A 11 -6.99 -2.06 4.34
N LEU A 12 -5.88 -2.30 3.64
CA LEU A 12 -5.75 -2.09 2.20
C LEU A 12 -6.04 -3.34 1.38
N LEU A 13 -6.04 -4.52 1.99
CA LEU A 13 -6.22 -5.79 1.30
C LEU A 13 -7.52 -5.85 0.48
N PRO A 14 -8.71 -5.46 0.98
CA PRO A 14 -9.92 -5.48 0.17
C PRO A 14 -9.82 -4.56 -1.07
N PHE A 15 -9.17 -3.41 -0.93
CA PHE A 15 -8.94 -2.47 -2.03
C PHE A 15 -7.97 -3.03 -3.07
N ALA A 16 -6.85 -3.60 -2.61
CA ALA A 16 -5.84 -4.21 -3.47
C ALA A 16 -6.41 -5.43 -4.23
N THR A 17 -7.16 -6.30 -3.55
CA THR A 17 -7.87 -7.42 -4.17
C THR A 17 -8.88 -6.95 -5.23
N GLY A 18 -9.59 -5.84 -4.97
CA GLY A 18 -10.48 -5.23 -5.98
C GLY A 18 -9.77 -4.73 -7.23
N LEU A 19 -8.45 -4.48 -7.14
CA LEU A 19 -7.58 -4.12 -8.26
C LEU A 19 -6.83 -5.33 -8.85
N GLY A 20 -7.09 -6.55 -8.37
CA GLY A 20 -6.37 -7.77 -8.79
C GLY A 20 -4.95 -7.88 -8.22
N VAL A 21 -4.61 -7.11 -7.19
CA VAL A 21 -3.29 -7.13 -6.55
C VAL A 21 -3.30 -8.11 -5.38
N ASP A 22 -2.33 -9.02 -5.36
CA ASP A 22 -2.15 -10.00 -4.29
C ASP A 22 -1.53 -9.39 -3.02
N GLU A 23 -1.65 -10.10 -1.90
CA GLU A 23 -1.16 -9.63 -0.59
C GLU A 23 0.36 -9.40 -0.56
N ILE A 24 1.16 -10.22 -1.26
CA ILE A 24 2.62 -10.09 -1.25
C ILE A 24 3.00 -8.78 -1.96
N THR A 25 2.39 -8.51 -3.11
CA THR A 25 2.58 -7.25 -3.84
C THR A 25 2.15 -6.06 -2.98
N LEU A 26 1.00 -6.15 -2.29
CA LEU A 26 0.56 -5.10 -1.37
C LEU A 26 1.57 -4.85 -0.23
N ARG A 27 2.07 -5.91 0.41
CA ARG A 27 3.08 -5.82 1.48
C ARG A 27 4.36 -5.16 0.97
N LEU A 28 4.84 -5.51 -0.21
CA LEU A 28 6.03 -4.90 -0.82
C LEU A 28 5.85 -3.40 -1.04
N VAL A 29 4.70 -2.98 -1.59
CA VAL A 29 4.40 -1.56 -1.80
C VAL A 29 4.30 -0.82 -0.46
N ALA A 30 3.61 -1.40 0.52
CA ALA A 30 3.48 -0.80 1.86
C ALA A 30 4.84 -0.65 2.55
N LEU A 31 5.68 -1.69 2.55
CA LEU A 31 7.03 -1.64 3.10
C LEU A 31 7.89 -0.55 2.43
N THR A 32 7.80 -0.43 1.11
CA THR A 32 8.52 0.60 0.36
C THR A 32 8.11 2.00 0.81
N VAL A 33 6.81 2.25 0.94
CA VAL A 33 6.29 3.55 1.38
C VAL A 33 6.69 3.86 2.83
N TRP A 34 6.67 2.88 3.73
CA TRP A 34 7.07 3.08 5.13
C TRP A 34 8.57 3.33 5.29
N THR A 35 9.39 2.72 4.43
CA THR A 35 10.84 2.92 4.42
C THR A 35 11.23 4.26 3.81
N ASP A 36 10.59 4.67 2.72
CA ASP A 36 10.93 5.89 1.97
C ASP A 36 10.39 7.18 2.60
N SER A 37 9.51 7.10 3.58
CA SER A 37 8.76 8.27 4.08
C SER A 37 8.61 8.27 5.59
N GLU A 38 9.71 8.14 6.33
CA GLU A 38 9.69 8.08 7.81
C GLU A 38 8.91 9.24 8.44
N GLU A 39 9.09 10.46 7.92
CA GLU A 39 8.46 11.69 8.44
C GLU A 39 6.95 11.80 8.18
N ARG A 40 6.39 10.96 7.29
CA ARG A 40 4.95 10.99 6.98
C ARG A 40 4.13 10.28 8.04
N THR A 41 2.95 10.82 8.30
CA THR A 41 1.93 10.18 9.12
C THR A 41 1.48 8.86 8.49
N THR A 42 0.92 7.98 9.32
CA THR A 42 0.33 6.71 8.87
C THR A 42 -0.75 6.91 7.81
N GLU A 43 -1.58 7.94 7.94
CA GLU A 43 -2.65 8.22 6.96
C GLU A 43 -2.09 8.64 5.60
N GLU A 44 -1.05 9.49 5.58
CA GLU A 44 -0.38 9.89 4.35
C GLU A 44 0.29 8.69 3.66
N LYS A 45 0.89 7.79 4.43
CA LYS A 45 1.48 6.55 3.91
C LYS A 45 0.41 5.64 3.30
N VAL A 46 -0.73 5.45 3.97
CA VAL A 46 -1.88 4.68 3.44
C VAL A 46 -2.41 5.29 2.13
N ALA A 47 -2.56 6.62 2.08
CA ALA A 47 -3.00 7.32 0.88
C ALA A 47 -2.01 7.15 -0.29
N GLU A 48 -0.72 7.17 -0.01
CA GLU A 48 0.33 6.95 -1.01
C GLU A 48 0.31 5.51 -1.53
N VAL A 49 0.15 4.50 -0.67
CA VAL A 49 -0.01 3.11 -1.11
C VAL A 49 -1.21 2.97 -2.05
N ARG A 50 -2.37 3.54 -1.69
CA ARG A 50 -3.56 3.55 -2.58
C ARG A 50 -3.24 4.20 -3.93
N ARG A 51 -2.56 5.35 -3.93
CA ARG A 51 -2.16 6.06 -5.15
C ARG A 51 -1.28 5.20 -6.05
N ARG A 52 -0.28 4.50 -5.48
CA ARG A 52 0.62 3.61 -6.22
C ARG A 52 -0.13 2.42 -6.82
N LEU A 53 -1.03 1.80 -6.06
CA LEU A 53 -1.87 0.70 -6.54
C LEU A 53 -2.79 1.13 -7.69
N MET A 54 -3.45 2.29 -7.58
CA MET A 54 -4.29 2.81 -8.67
C MET A 54 -3.50 3.11 -9.94
N ARG A 55 -2.27 3.64 -9.81
CA ARG A 55 -1.39 3.87 -10.96
C ARG A 55 -0.97 2.56 -11.62
N ALA A 56 -0.64 1.54 -10.82
CA ALA A 56 -0.29 0.23 -11.35
C ALA A 56 -1.46 -0.41 -12.12
N ALA A 57 -2.69 -0.26 -11.62
CA ALA A 57 -3.88 -0.75 -12.30
C ALA A 57 -4.21 0.05 -13.58
N GLY A 58 -4.02 1.37 -13.57
CA GLY A 58 -4.26 2.24 -14.74
C GLY A 58 -3.19 2.15 -15.84
N ALA A 59 -1.98 1.69 -15.52
CA ALA A 59 -0.91 1.49 -16.50
C ALA A 59 -1.09 0.21 -17.36
N ALA A 60 -2.05 -0.65 -17.01
CA ALA A 60 -2.36 -1.88 -17.74
C ALA A 60 -3.47 -1.71 -18.81
N GLY A 61 -3.91 -0.47 -19.07
CA GLY A 61 -4.96 -0.12 -20.04
C GLY A 61 -4.44 0.60 -21.28
#